data_AF-A0A1V4XY84-F1
#
_entry.id   AF-A0A1V4XY84-F1
#
_cell.length_a   1.000
_cell.length_b   1.000
_cell.length_c   1.000
_cell.angle_alpha   90.00
_cell.angle_beta   90.00
_cell.angle_gamma   90.00
#
_symmetry.space_group_name_H-M   'P 1'
#
loop_
_entity.id
_entity.type
_entity.pdbx_description
1 polymer ?
#
loop_
_entity_poly.entity_id
_entity_poly.type
_entity_poly.pdbx_seq_one_letter_code
_entity_poly.pdbx_strand_id
1 'polypeptide(L)'
;MILPEYVTAQEVARVCAETGIDDWSKRIEAVVSAQEASKILTIVNTEGMPIPLEAFRMGLEVELEHGTRFKDANVTNNHPILTGKIVLAHLKETMDYYRRLYVTELEGDLR
;
A
#
# COMPACT_ATOMS: atom_id res chain seq x y z
N MET A 1 -22.62 11.37 -8.37
CA MET A 1 -22.25 12.18 -7.19
C MET A 1 -20.83 12.66 -7.41
N ILE A 2 -20.53 13.94 -7.21
CA ILE A 2 -19.14 14.44 -7.22
C ILE A 2 -18.63 14.32 -5.79
N LEU A 3 -17.67 13.43 -5.56
CA LEU A 3 -17.03 13.30 -4.25
C LEU A 3 -15.93 14.37 -4.11
N PRO A 4 -15.73 14.94 -2.92
CA PRO A 4 -14.56 15.77 -2.67
C PRO A 4 -13.30 14.89 -2.66
N GLU A 5 -12.16 15.52 -2.89
CA GLU A 5 -10.86 14.90 -2.64
C GLU A 5 -10.62 14.86 -1.12
N TYR A 6 -10.65 13.66 -0.53
CA TYR A 6 -10.49 13.49 0.93
C TYR A 6 -9.04 13.50 1.38
N VAL A 7 -8.13 13.12 0.49
CA VAL A 7 -6.69 13.07 0.74
C VAL A 7 -6.01 13.73 -0.44
N THR A 8 -5.36 14.88 -0.25
CA THR A 8 -4.74 15.62 -1.35
C THR A 8 -3.32 15.13 -1.63
N ALA A 9 -2.81 15.34 -2.85
CA ALA A 9 -1.40 15.07 -3.16
C ALA A 9 -0.43 15.82 -2.23
N GLN A 10 -0.80 17.03 -1.79
CA GLN A 10 -0.03 17.81 -0.82
C GLN A 10 0.04 17.12 0.55
N GLU A 11 -1.07 16.53 1.00
CA GLU A 11 -1.12 15.77 2.24
C GLU A 11 -0.24 14.52 2.16
N VAL A 12 -0.28 13.80 1.03
CA VAL A 12 0.58 12.65 0.79
C VAL A 12 2.06 13.05 0.84
N ALA A 13 2.45 14.13 0.15
CA ALA A 13 3.83 14.63 0.17
C ALA A 13 4.30 15.02 1.58
N ARG A 14 3.42 15.66 2.38
CA ARG A 14 3.69 16.02 3.78
C ARG A 14 3.98 14.78 4.62
N VAL A 15 3.12 13.76 4.54
CA VAL A 15 3.27 12.52 5.33
C VAL A 15 4.50 11.73 4.87
N CYS A 16 4.80 11.69 3.58
CA CYS A 16 6.02 11.05 3.08
C CYS A 16 7.28 11.73 3.66
N ALA A 17 7.30 13.07 3.70
CA ALA A 17 8.40 13.83 4.30
C ALA A 17 8.53 13.57 5.81
N GLU A 18 7.43 13.57 6.56
CA GLU A 18 7.41 13.32 8.01
C GLU A 18 7.88 11.91 8.39
N THR A 19 7.58 10.93 7.53
CA THR A 19 8.03 9.54 7.72
C THR A 19 9.41 9.27 7.11
N GLY A 20 9.96 10.23 6.36
CA GLY A 20 11.25 10.15 5.68
C GLY A 20 11.29 9.09 4.59
N ILE A 21 10.20 8.96 3.82
CA ILE A 21 10.12 8.09 2.64
C ILE A 21 9.98 8.93 1.37
N ASP A 22 10.08 8.29 0.22
CA ASP A 22 9.91 8.98 -1.07
C ASP A 22 8.49 9.52 -1.22
N ASP A 23 8.32 10.55 -2.05
CA ASP A 23 7.02 11.18 -2.27
C ASP A 23 6.10 10.30 -3.14
N TRP A 24 5.21 9.53 -2.49
CA TRP A 24 4.28 8.62 -3.16
C TRP A 24 3.21 9.35 -3.98
N SER A 25 2.99 10.66 -3.78
CA SER A 25 2.06 11.44 -4.60
C SER A 25 2.51 11.55 -6.07
N LYS A 26 3.80 11.29 -6.33
CA LYS A 26 4.42 11.34 -7.66
C LYS A 26 4.83 9.96 -8.18
N ARG A 27 4.49 8.88 -7.47
CA ARG A 27 4.87 7.52 -7.88
C ARG A 27 4.10 7.07 -9.12
N ILE A 28 4.84 6.43 -10.01
CA ILE A 28 4.31 5.77 -11.20
C ILE A 28 4.48 4.26 -11.05
N GLU A 29 5.65 3.83 -10.59
CA GLU A 29 5.94 2.42 -10.33
C GLU A 29 5.52 2.02 -8.92
N ALA A 30 4.99 0.81 -8.80
CA ALA A 30 4.53 0.24 -7.55
C ALA A 30 5.66 -0.49 -6.78
N VAL A 31 6.88 0.06 -6.82
CA VAL A 31 8.06 -0.53 -6.15
C VAL A 31 8.17 0.05 -4.75
N VAL A 32 8.27 -0.81 -3.73
CA VAL A 32 8.41 -0.36 -2.34
C VAL A 32 9.69 -0.93 -1.76
N SER A 33 10.56 -0.06 -1.26
CA SER A 33 11.80 -0.50 -0.61
C SER A 33 11.52 -1.14 0.75
N ALA A 34 12.40 -2.04 1.20
CA ALA A 34 12.31 -2.64 2.52
C ALA A 34 12.33 -1.58 3.64
N GLN A 35 13.04 -0.47 3.44
CA GLN A 35 13.11 0.64 4.39
C GLN A 35 11.76 1.35 4.53
N GLU A 36 11.10 1.65 3.41
CA GLU A 36 9.77 2.25 3.41
C GLU A 36 8.74 1.31 4.05
N ALA A 37 8.73 0.05 3.64
CA ALA A 37 7.84 -0.96 4.20
C ALA A 37 8.02 -1.09 5.72
N SER A 38 9.26 -1.08 6.21
CA SER A 38 9.56 -1.18 7.65
C SER A 38 9.04 0.04 8.42
N LYS A 39 9.21 1.25 7.87
CA LYS A 39 8.73 2.49 8.49
C LYS A 39 7.20 2.51 8.56
N ILE A 40 6.53 2.18 7.46
CA ILE A 40 5.08 2.14 7.39
C ILE A 40 4.53 1.05 8.34
N LEU A 41 5.12 -0.15 8.34
CA LEU A 41 4.71 -1.26 9.22
C LEU A 41 4.78 -0.86 10.70
N THR A 42 5.85 -0.16 11.10
CA THR A 42 6.03 0.33 12.47
C THR A 42 4.90 1.27 12.90
N ILE A 43 4.40 2.08 11.97
CA ILE A 43 3.32 3.05 12.24
C ILE A 43 1.96 2.36 12.29
N VAL A 44 1.69 1.42 11.38
CA VAL A 44 0.34 0.84 11.24
C VAL A 44 0.08 -0.37 12.15
N ASN A 45 1.11 -1.17 12.48
CA ASN A 45 0.95 -2.40 13.26
C ASN A 45 0.90 -2.14 14.78
N THR A 46 -0.06 -1.33 15.21
CA THR A 46 -0.19 -0.89 16.62
C THR A 46 -0.55 -2.01 17.60
N GLU A 47 -1.11 -3.12 17.10
CA GLU A 47 -1.46 -4.29 17.90
C GLU A 47 -0.34 -5.35 17.97
N GLY A 48 0.80 -5.10 17.32
CA GLY A 48 1.97 -5.98 17.45
C GLY A 48 1.79 -7.36 16.82
N MET A 49 1.03 -7.47 15.72
CA MET A 49 0.90 -8.73 14.99
C MET A 49 2.27 -9.18 14.44
N PRO A 50 2.56 -10.49 14.40
CA PRO A 50 3.82 -11.02 13.88
C PRO A 50 3.84 -11.03 12.35
N ILE A 51 3.83 -9.85 11.74
CA ILE A 51 3.78 -9.66 10.28
C ILE A 51 5.20 -9.73 9.71
N PRO A 52 5.51 -10.66 8.81
CA PRO A 52 6.77 -10.66 8.09
C PRO A 52 6.90 -9.41 7.21
N LEU A 53 8.06 -8.74 7.25
CA LEU A 53 8.29 -7.50 6.49
C LEU A 53 8.03 -7.69 4.98
N GLU A 54 8.47 -8.80 4.39
CA GLU A 54 8.27 -9.07 2.97
C GLU A 54 6.81 -9.32 2.59
N ALA A 55 6.01 -9.93 3.48
CA ALA A 55 4.57 -10.10 3.23
C ALA A 55 3.86 -8.74 3.21
N PHE A 56 4.25 -7.85 4.14
CA PHE A 56 3.74 -6.48 4.18
C PHE A 56 4.20 -5.66 2.98
N ARG A 57 5.48 -5.76 2.61
CA ARG A 57 6.06 -5.07 1.45
C ARG A 57 5.35 -5.47 0.15
N MET A 58 5.16 -6.77 -0.08
CA MET A 58 4.39 -7.29 -1.22
C MET A 58 2.98 -6.72 -1.25
N GLY A 59 2.30 -6.67 -0.10
CA GLY A 59 0.98 -6.06 -0.02
C GLY A 59 0.99 -4.58 -0.37
N LEU A 60 1.98 -3.82 0.10
CA LEU A 60 2.11 -2.40 -0.26
C LEU A 60 2.30 -2.21 -1.77
N GLU A 61 3.09 -3.06 -2.42
CA GLU A 61 3.31 -3.02 -3.87
C GLU A 61 2.00 -3.29 -4.63
N VAL A 62 1.22 -4.30 -4.24
CA VAL A 62 -0.08 -4.62 -4.85
C VAL A 62 -1.07 -3.45 -4.71
N GLU A 63 -1.27 -2.95 -3.49
CA GLU A 63 -2.23 -1.85 -3.26
C GLU A 63 -1.78 -0.54 -3.93
N LEU A 64 -0.47 -0.30 -4.00
CA LEU A 64 0.09 0.84 -4.70
C LEU A 64 -0.09 0.73 -6.23
N GLU A 65 0.04 -0.46 -6.81
CA GLU A 65 -0.24 -0.70 -8.23
C GLU A 65 -1.68 -0.30 -8.57
N HIS A 66 -2.64 -0.65 -7.71
CA HIS A 66 -4.04 -0.27 -7.93
C HIS A 66 -4.20 1.26 -8.01
N GLY A 67 -3.55 1.99 -7.10
CA GLY A 67 -3.58 3.45 -7.10
C GLY A 67 -2.89 4.11 -8.30
N THR A 68 -1.79 3.54 -8.80
CA THR A 68 -1.06 4.09 -9.96
C THR A 68 -1.70 3.71 -11.30
N ARG A 69 -2.36 2.54 -11.37
CA ARG A 69 -2.97 1.99 -12.59
C ARG A 69 -4.41 2.41 -12.80
N PHE A 70 -5.22 2.46 -11.74
CA PHE A 70 -6.66 2.70 -11.81
C PHE A 70 -7.02 4.04 -11.15
N LYS A 71 -6.80 5.14 -11.87
CA LYS A 71 -6.98 6.52 -11.36
C LYS A 71 -8.41 6.80 -10.88
N ASP A 72 -9.41 6.17 -11.46
CA ASP A 72 -10.82 6.29 -11.10
C ASP A 72 -11.16 5.58 -9.77
N ALA A 73 -10.34 4.62 -9.36
CA ALA A 73 -10.45 3.91 -8.08
C ALA A 73 -9.46 4.43 -7.02
N ASN A 74 -8.53 5.34 -7.37
CA ASN A 74 -7.56 5.89 -6.44
C ASN A 74 -8.18 6.98 -5.56
N VAL A 75 -8.62 6.60 -4.36
CA VAL A 75 -9.24 7.51 -3.39
C VAL A 75 -8.26 8.08 -2.36
N THR A 76 -7.01 7.59 -2.33
CA THR A 76 -6.02 7.96 -1.30
C THR A 76 -4.86 8.78 -1.85
N ASN A 77 -4.78 8.97 -3.17
CA ASN A 77 -3.61 9.53 -3.84
C ASN A 77 -2.29 8.81 -3.45
N ASN A 78 -2.37 7.49 -3.24
CA ASN A 78 -1.26 6.64 -2.79
C ASN A 78 -0.72 7.00 -1.40
N HIS A 79 -1.59 7.45 -0.49
CA HIS A 79 -1.16 7.83 0.86
C HIS A 79 -0.54 6.64 1.61
N PRO A 80 0.76 6.69 1.98
CA PRO A 80 1.52 5.51 2.43
C PRO A 80 0.94 4.83 3.67
N ILE A 81 0.44 5.61 4.64
CA ILE A 81 -0.16 5.08 5.86
C ILE A 81 -1.55 4.48 5.61
N LEU A 82 -2.34 5.03 4.69
CA LEU A 82 -3.67 4.50 4.37
C LEU A 82 -3.51 3.21 3.56
N THR A 83 -2.60 3.19 2.58
CA THR A 83 -2.20 1.98 1.86
C THR A 83 -1.73 0.89 2.84
N GLY A 84 -0.86 1.24 3.79
CA GLY A 84 -0.42 0.28 4.82
C GLY A 84 -1.53 -0.24 5.72
N LYS A 85 -2.57 0.56 6.01
CA LYS A 85 -3.74 0.11 6.76
C LYS A 85 -4.63 -0.85 5.95
N ILE A 86 -4.74 -0.65 4.64
CA ILE A 86 -5.45 -1.59 3.75
C ILE A 86 -4.72 -2.93 3.76
N VAL A 87 -3.38 -2.93 3.60
CA VAL A 87 -2.56 -4.15 3.71
C VAL A 87 -2.74 -4.83 5.06
N LEU A 88 -2.69 -4.08 6.16
CA LEU A 88 -2.89 -4.61 7.50
C LEU A 88 -4.27 -5.26 7.68
N ALA A 89 -5.32 -4.70 7.09
CA ALA A 89 -6.67 -5.27 7.15
C ALA A 89 -6.71 -6.66 6.49
N HIS A 90 -6.15 -6.81 5.30
CA HIS A 90 -6.10 -8.10 4.62
C HIS A 90 -5.24 -9.13 5.37
N LEU A 91 -4.10 -8.72 5.93
CA LEU A 91 -3.25 -9.61 6.74
C LEU A 91 -3.91 -10.03 8.07
N LYS A 92 -4.89 -9.27 8.57
CA LYS A 92 -5.72 -9.66 9.70
C LYS A 92 -6.72 -10.76 9.36
N GLU A 93 -7.19 -10.83 8.11
CA GLU A 93 -8.05 -11.92 7.65
C GLU A 93 -7.25 -13.19 7.43
N THR A 94 -6.12 -13.09 6.72
CA THR A 94 -5.19 -14.21 6.54
C THR A 94 -3.78 -13.73 6.23
N MET A 95 -2.78 -14.27 6.94
CA MET A 95 -1.38 -13.83 6.82
C MET A 95 -0.77 -14.10 5.44
N ASP A 96 -1.35 -15.04 4.68
CA ASP A 96 -0.92 -15.41 3.33
C ASP A 96 -1.74 -14.73 2.22
N TYR A 97 -2.55 -13.71 2.53
CA TYR A 97 -3.47 -13.07 1.60
C TYR A 97 -2.81 -12.70 0.26
N TYR A 98 -1.77 -11.87 0.30
CA TYR A 98 -1.07 -11.40 -0.90
C TYR A 98 -0.32 -12.52 -1.63
N ARG A 99 0.08 -13.58 -0.90
CA ARG A 99 0.67 -14.77 -1.54
C ARG A 99 -0.38 -15.54 -2.33
N ARG A 100 -1.59 -15.70 -1.79
CA ARG A 100 -2.70 -16.35 -2.50
C ARG A 100 -3.09 -15.55 -3.72
N LEU A 101 -3.20 -14.23 -3.57
CA LEU A 101 -3.48 -13.32 -4.69
C LEU A 101 -2.44 -13.49 -5.80
N TYR A 102 -1.15 -13.44 -5.48
CA TYR A 102 -0.08 -13.64 -6.46
C TYR A 102 -0.18 -14.98 -7.20
N VAL A 103 -0.49 -16.07 -6.49
CA VAL A 103 -0.69 -17.39 -7.12
C VAL A 103 -1.90 -17.38 -8.03
N THR A 104 -3.03 -16.82 -7.59
CA THR A 104 -4.25 -16.72 -8.41
C THR A 104 -4.03 -15.84 -9.64
N GLU A 105 -3.29 -14.75 -9.52
CA GLU A 105 -2.92 -13.90 -10.66
C GLU A 105 -2.04 -14.68 -11.64
N LEU A 106 -1.00 -15.38 -11.17
CA LEU A 106 -0.16 -16.22 -12.04
C LEU A 106 -0.94 -17.35 -12.74
N GLU A 107 -1.89 -17.97 -12.05
CA GLU A 107 -2.72 -19.06 -12.60
C GLU A 107 -3.82 -18.54 -13.54
N GLY A 108 -4.34 -17.33 -13.27
CA GLY A 108 -5.31 -16.63 -14.10
C GLY A 108 -4.69 -15.95 -15.33
N ASP A 109 -3.40 -15.60 -15.27
CA ASP A 109 -2.57 -15.11 -16.39
C ASP A 109 -1.95 -16.26 -17.22
N LEU A 110 -2.64 -17.40 -17.34
CA LEU A 110 -2.63 -18.17 -18.59
C LEU A 110 -3.27 -17.29 -19.68
N ARG A 111 -2.49 -16.34 -20.19
CA ARG A 111 -2.84 -15.48 -21.32
C ARG A 111 -3.26 -16.27 -22.55
#